data_AF-A0A7K4JUW9-F1
#
_entry.id   AF-A0A7K4JUW9-F1
#
_cell.length_a   1.000
_cell.length_b   1.000
_cell.length_c   1.000
_cell.angle_alpha   90.00
_cell.angle_beta   90.00
_cell.angle_gamma   90.00
#
_symmetry.space_group_name_H-M   'P 1'
#
loop_
_entity.id
_entity.type
_entity.pdbx_description
1 polymer ?
#
loop_
_entity_poly.entity_id
_entity_poly.type
_entity_poly.pdbx_seq_one_letter_code
_entity_poly.pdbx_strand_id
1 'polypeptide(L)' 'LHTNCFEITVELSCDKFPHVSELPAEWENNRESLLLYMEQVHRGIKGVVRDGDTNQGIANAIISVDGINHDIRTGT' A
#
# COMPACT_ATOMS: atom_id res chain seq x y z
N LEU A 1 -6.97 -11.06 -7.86
CA LEU A 1 -5.65 -10.60 -8.34
C LEU A 1 -5.71 -9.22 -9.03
N HIS A 2 -6.85 -8.50 -9.00
CA HIS A 2 -7.01 -7.16 -9.58
C HIS A 2 -7.61 -6.21 -8.53
N THR A 3 -6.84 -5.87 -7.49
CA THR A 3 -7.22 -4.86 -6.49
C THR A 3 -6.38 -3.60 -6.71
N ASN A 4 -6.71 -2.50 -6.03
CA ASN A 4 -5.87 -1.30 -6.01
C ASN A 4 -4.61 -1.44 -5.11
N CYS A 5 -4.49 -2.55 -4.37
CA CYS A 5 -3.43 -2.72 -3.38
C CYS A 5 -2.12 -3.05 -4.08
N PHE A 6 -1.06 -2.31 -3.75
CA PHE A 6 0.29 -2.63 -4.20
C PHE A 6 0.99 -3.39 -3.08
N GLU A 7 1.26 -4.66 -3.34
CA GLU A 7 1.90 -5.57 -2.39
C GLU A 7 3.34 -5.87 -2.83
N ILE A 8 4.23 -6.02 -1.85
CA ILE A 8 5.58 -6.54 -2.04
C ILE A 8 5.80 -7.72 -1.11
N THR A 9 6.75 -8.58 -1.48
CA THR A 9 7.25 -9.65 -0.61
C THR A 9 8.57 -9.21 0.01
N VAL A 10 8.70 -9.36 1.33
CA VAL A 10 9.93 -9.04 2.08
C VAL A 10 10.41 -10.30 2.78
N GLU A 11 11.64 -10.72 2.47
CA GLU A 11 12.33 -11.83 3.15
C GLU A 11 13.15 -11.24 4.31
N LEU A 12 12.73 -11.51 5.54
CA LEU A 12 13.29 -10.87 6.75
C LEU A 12 14.56 -11.56 7.27
N SER A 13 14.68 -12.87 7.07
CA SER A 13 15.74 -13.69 7.68
C SER A 13 16.07 -14.92 6.84
N CYS A 14 17.29 -15.44 7.01
CA CYS A 14 17.71 -16.72 6.44
C CYS A 14 17.18 -17.91 7.26
N ASP A 15 17.07 -17.76 8.58
CA ASP A 15 16.42 -18.75 9.44
C ASP A 15 14.91 -18.53 9.42
N LYS A 16 14.18 -19.58 9.02
CA LYS A 16 12.72 -19.55 8.94
C LYS A 16 12.05 -19.61 10.32
N PHE A 17 12.75 -20.15 11.32
CA PHE A 17 12.19 -20.38 12.66
C PHE A 17 13.24 -20.02 13.75
N PRO A 18 13.59 -18.72 13.89
CA PRO A 18 14.58 -18.28 14.87
C PRO A 18 14.15 -18.60 16.29
N HIS A 19 15.12 -18.77 17.18
CA HIS A 19 14.84 -19.04 18.59
C HIS A 19 14.22 -17.82 19.28
N VAL A 20 13.41 -18.03 20.32
CA VAL A 20 12.73 -16.93 21.07
C VAL A 20 13.69 -15.87 21.58
N SER A 21 14.94 -16.24 21.89
CA SER A 21 15.98 -15.31 22.33
C SER A 21 16.43 -14.31 21.26
N GLU A 22 16.21 -14.61 19.98
CA GLU A 22 16.63 -13.79 18.84
C GLU A 22 15.54 -12.79 18.41
N LEU A 23 14.27 -13.08 18.73
CA LEU A 23 13.12 -12.25 18.35
C LEU A 23 13.24 -10.76 18.74
N PRO A 24 13.78 -10.37 19.92
CA PRO A 24 13.96 -8.96 20.25
C PRO A 24 14.94 -8.23 19.32
N ALA A 25 16.00 -8.91 18.87
CA ALA A 25 16.96 -8.35 17.93
C ALA A 25 16.35 -8.27 16.52
N GLU A 26 15.63 -9.30 16.08
CA GLU A 26 14.91 -9.29 14.81
C GLU A 26 13.89 -8.15 14.73
N TRP A 27 13.19 -7.87 15.83
CA TRP A 27 12.30 -6.71 15.92
C TRP A 27 13.07 -5.39 15.75
N GLU A 28 14.13 -5.18 16.51
CA GLU A 28 14.87 -3.91 16.46
C GLU A 28 15.52 -3.69 15.09
N ASN A 29 15.97 -4.76 14.43
CA ASN A 29 16.51 -4.71 13.08
C ASN A 29 15.48 -4.26 12.02
N ASN A 30 14.19 -4.57 12.22
CA ASN A 30 13.14 -4.35 11.22
C ASN A 30 12.16 -3.22 11.57
N ARG A 31 12.13 -2.77 12.83
CA ARG A 31 11.14 -1.81 13.34
C ARG A 31 11.07 -0.54 12.48
N GLU A 32 12.21 0.09 12.24
CA GLU A 32 12.25 1.34 11.46
C GLU A 32 11.84 1.11 10.01
N SER A 33 12.30 0.02 9.39
CA SER A 33 11.94 -0.35 8.02
C SER A 33 10.44 -0.55 7.84
N LEU A 34 9.78 -1.22 8.80
CA LEU A 34 8.33 -1.43 8.78
C LEU A 34 7.55 -0.12 8.96
N LEU A 35 8.02 0.79 9.84
CA LEU A 35 7.42 2.12 10.02
C LEU A 35 7.53 2.95 8.73
N LEU A 36 8.73 3.04 8.16
CA LEU A 36 8.97 3.76 6.91
C LEU A 36 8.19 3.17 5.73
N TYR A 37 7.98 1.86 5.71
CA TYR A 37 7.15 1.20 4.69
C TYR A 37 5.69 1.63 4.81
N MET A 38 5.12 1.64 6.03
CA MET A 38 3.75 2.13 6.26
C MET A 38 3.58 3.59 5.84
N GLU A 39 4.58 4.44 6.05
CA GLU A 39 4.53 5.85 5.63
C GLU A 39 4.47 6.02 4.11
N GLN A 40 4.92 5.04 3.32
CA GLN A 40 4.89 5.14 1.85
C GLN A 40 3.46 5.23 1.31
N VAL A 41 2.46 4.71 2.01
CA VAL A 41 1.04 4.77 1.60
C VAL A 41 0.50 6.20 1.50
N HIS A 42 1.19 7.17 2.12
CA HIS A 42 0.80 8.57 2.11
C HIS A 42 1.48 9.40 1.01
N ARG A 43 2.31 8.79 0.17
CA ARG A 43 2.93 9.43 -0.98
C ARG A 43 2.04 9.31 -2.23
N GLY A 44 2.24 10.22 -3.19
CA GLY A 44 1.48 10.25 -4.44
C GLY A 44 0.26 11.16 -4.39
N ILE A 45 -0.83 10.75 -5.06
CA ILE A 45 -2.04 11.55 -5.26
C ILE A 45 -3.23 10.83 -4.60
N LYS A 46 -4.11 11.60 -3.95
CA LYS A 46 -5.39 11.11 -3.40
C LYS A 46 -6.48 12.15 -3.59
N GLY A 47 -7.73 11.71 -3.71
CA GLY A 47 -8.87 12.60 -3.93
C GLY A 47 -10.18 11.86 -4.02
N VAL A 48 -11.24 12.57 -4.44
CA VAL A 48 -12.59 12.03 -4.62
C VAL A 48 -13.09 12.41 -6.01
N VAL A 49 -13.61 11.44 -6.76
CA VAL A 49 -14.32 11.70 -8.02
C VAL A 49 -15.76 12.05 -7.70
N ARG A 50 -16.24 13.19 -8.18
CA ARG A 50 -17.60 13.69 -7.90
C ARG A 50 -18.38 13.89 -9.18
N ASP A 51 -19.69 13.66 -9.08
CA ASP A 51 -20.66 14.05 -10.08
C ASP A 51 -20.82 15.58 -10.12
N GLY A 52 -20.85 16.15 -11.32
CA GLY A 52 -20.80 17.61 -11.54
C GLY A 52 -22.06 18.35 -11.08
N ASP A 53 -23.21 17.69 -11.12
CA ASP A 53 -24.50 18.31 -10.79
C ASP A 53 -24.85 18.10 -9.32
N THR A 54 -24.62 16.89 -8.80
CA THR A 54 -25.05 16.48 -7.45
C THR A 54 -23.95 16.63 -6.40
N ASN A 55 -22.69 16.83 -6.80
CA ASN A 55 -21.51 16.81 -5.92
C ASN A 55 -21.29 15.50 -5.14
N GLN A 56 -22.03 14.43 -5.46
CA GLN A 56 -21.91 13.12 -4.82
C GLN A 56 -20.68 12.36 -5.33
N GLY A 57 -20.11 11.51 -4.47
CA GLY A 57 -18.96 10.68 -4.84
C GLY A 57 -19.35 9.57 -5.82
N ILE A 58 -18.50 9.32 -6.83
CA ILE A 58 -18.70 8.26 -7.82
C ILE A 58 -17.83 7.06 -7.42
N ALA A 59 -18.47 5.94 -7.11
CA ALA A 59 -17.80 4.66 -6.86
C ALA A 59 -17.35 3.99 -8.17
N ASN A 60 -16.28 3.17 -8.10
CA ASN A 60 -15.74 2.41 -9.22
C ASN A 60 -15.28 3.20 -10.46
N ALA A 61 -15.14 4.53 -10.35
CA ALA A 61 -14.56 5.36 -11.41
C ALA A 61 -13.11 4.93 -11.66
N ILE A 62 -12.65 5.01 -12.91
CA ILE A 62 -11.28 4.63 -13.32
C ILE A 62 -10.39 5.86 -13.28
N ILE A 63 -9.24 5.74 -12.63
CA ILE A 63 -8.17 6.74 -12.63
C ILE A 63 -6.97 6.14 -13.34
N SER A 64 -6.61 6.73 -14.48
CA SER A 64 -5.46 6.36 -15.31
C SER A 64 -4.41 7.48 -15.28
N VAL A 65 -3.13 7.12 -15.24
CA VAL A 65 -2.01 8.08 -15.32
C VAL A 65 -1.28 7.87 -16.63
N ASP A 66 -1.05 8.94 -17.39
CA ASP A 66 -0.36 8.85 -18.68
C ASP A 66 1.03 8.21 -18.53
N GLY A 67 1.35 7.29 -19.43
CA GLY A 67 2.58 6.50 -19.38
C GLY A 67 2.61 5.35 -18.37
N ILE A 68 1.57 5.14 -17.55
CA ILE A 68 1.48 4.03 -16.59
C ILE A 68 0.32 3.10 -16.96
N ASN A 69 0.64 1.89 -17.42
CA ASN A 69 -0.35 0.87 -17.81
C ASN A 69 -0.89 0.09 -16.59
N HIS A 70 -1.43 0.82 -15.61
CA HIS A 70 -2.10 0.26 -14.45
C HIS A 70 -3.09 1.27 -13.87
N ASP A 71 -4.38 1.01 -14.07
CA ASP A 71 -5.46 1.87 -13.60
C ASP A 71 -5.91 1.48 -12.19
N ILE A 72 -6.31 2.49 -11.40
CA ILE A 72 -6.91 2.31 -10.07
C ILE A 72 -8.39 2.73 -10.07
N ARG A 73 -9.18 2.22 -9.12
CA ARG A 73 -10.61 2.54 -8.99
C ARG A 73 -10.95 3.29 -7.70
N THR A 74 -11.94 4.19 -7.74
CA THR A 74 -12.50 4.76 -6.50
C THR A 74 -13.19 3.70 -5.65
N GLY A 75 -13.18 3.90 -4.32
CA GLY A 75 -13.83 3.00 -3.36
C GLY A 75 -15.35 2.91 -3.57
N THR A 76 -15.92 1.76 -3.20
CA THR A 76 -17.36 1.50 -3.12
C THR A 76 -17.99 2.12 -1.90
#